data_AF-A0A2R6BCI3-F1
#
_entry.id   AF-A0A2R6BCI3-F1
#
_cell.length_a   1.000
_cell.length_b   1.000
_cell.length_c   1.000
_cell.angle_alpha   90.00
_cell.angle_beta   90.00
_cell.angle_gamma   90.00
#
_symmetry.space_group_name_H-M   'P 1'
#
loop_
_entity.id
_entity.type
_entity.pdbx_description
1 polymer ?
#
loop_
_entity_poly.entity_id
_entity_poly.type
_entity_poly.pdbx_seq_one_letter_code
_entity_poly.pdbx_strand_id
1 'polypeptide(L)'
;VITFYYTSQFMCTPALTTFFPNETQANNLTMGCEVGAAQMSAFPSDAEPVYVLVPAFAGLSIFGVTQLGATPQGFPVFEYNGQNITILADCGASLTKTACPDHMTLVYSPAFTAVEEHLGIKNGVFGLPEGVLPTPAHSHLVTFATNQSIPWYLVIVLVFDPNIFPNPVTGQCTQIVPSNLSNPTANCLNSYSALEAAFATHDSAVSTANTNNPIWQTLGGPTLQVVVPGITSVSQLSSASNSNMLLYFSDPAVYPYPF
;
A
#
# COMPACT_ATOMS: atom_id res chain seq x y z
N VAL A 1 17.03 1.26 -3.83
CA VAL A 1 16.27 1.14 -2.56
C VAL A 1 16.57 2.39 -1.75
N ILE A 2 15.52 3.11 -1.36
CA ILE A 2 15.59 4.33 -0.55
C ILE A 2 15.36 3.91 0.89
N THR A 3 16.25 4.33 1.79
CA THR A 3 16.10 4.05 3.21
C THR A 3 15.44 5.24 3.86
N PHE A 4 14.18 5.07 4.28
CA PHE A 4 13.45 6.11 4.99
C PHE A 4 13.94 6.19 6.43
N TYR A 5 14.38 7.37 6.84
CA TYR A 5 14.67 7.68 8.25
C TYR A 5 13.58 8.59 8.80
N TYR A 6 12.68 8.00 9.59
CA TYR A 6 11.57 8.69 10.21
C TYR A 6 12.09 9.50 11.41
N THR A 7 11.93 10.82 11.36
CA THR A 7 12.52 11.74 12.36
C THR A 7 11.51 12.26 13.39
N SER A 8 10.23 11.88 13.25
CA SER A 8 9.14 12.33 14.10
C SER A 8 8.14 11.21 14.38
N GLN A 9 7.29 11.41 15.40
CA GLN A 9 6.12 10.57 15.60
C GLN A 9 5.07 10.85 14.52
N PHE A 10 4.20 9.86 14.29
CA PHE A 10 3.05 9.94 13.38
C PHE A 10 2.07 11.04 13.81
N MET A 11 1.62 11.86 12.86
CA MET A 11 0.52 12.79 13.09
C MET A 11 -0.55 12.64 12.01
N CYS A 12 -1.80 12.52 12.45
CA CYS A 12 -2.98 12.61 11.59
C CYS A 12 -3.38 14.07 11.41
N THR A 13 -3.39 14.57 10.17
CA THR A 13 -3.84 15.94 9.89
C THR A 13 -4.89 15.95 8.78
N PRO A 14 -6.14 16.38 9.07
CA PRO A 14 -6.72 16.62 10.39
C PRO A 14 -6.90 15.30 11.19
N ALA A 15 -7.26 15.40 12.47
CA ALA A 15 -7.46 14.23 13.33
C ALA A 15 -8.52 13.25 12.75
N LEU A 16 -8.36 11.95 12.99
CA LEU A 16 -9.26 10.88 12.50
C LEU A 16 -10.74 11.14 12.78
N THR A 17 -11.06 11.75 13.92
CA THR A 17 -12.43 12.15 14.31
C THR A 17 -13.13 13.05 13.29
N THR A 18 -12.38 13.76 12.46
CA THR A 18 -12.93 14.61 11.40
C THR A 18 -13.55 13.78 10.27
N PHE A 19 -12.97 12.61 9.98
CA PHE A 19 -13.37 11.72 8.90
C PHE A 19 -14.27 10.59 9.38
N PHE A 20 -13.99 10.09 10.59
CA PHE A 20 -14.68 8.97 11.20
C PHE A 20 -15.20 9.37 12.58
N PRO A 21 -16.18 10.31 12.65
CA PRO A 21 -16.65 10.87 13.91
C PRO A 21 -17.31 9.81 14.82
N ASN A 22 -17.76 8.70 14.25
CA ASN A 22 -18.41 7.60 14.98
C ASN A 22 -17.44 6.46 15.37
N GLU A 23 -16.22 6.46 14.83
CA GLU A 23 -15.24 5.40 15.07
C GLU A 23 -14.37 5.73 16.28
N THR A 24 -14.99 5.71 17.46
CA THR A 24 -14.32 5.99 18.75
C THR A 24 -13.09 5.11 18.98
N GLN A 25 -13.08 3.92 18.40
CA GLN A 25 -11.99 2.95 18.49
C GLN A 25 -10.76 3.33 17.64
N ALA A 26 -10.95 4.02 16.51
CA ALA A 26 -9.85 4.55 15.69
C ALA A 26 -9.01 5.59 16.46
N ASN A 27 -9.59 6.25 17.47
CA ASN A 27 -8.92 7.23 18.33
C ASN A 27 -8.14 6.62 19.50
N ASN A 28 -8.35 5.33 19.79
CA ASN A 28 -7.66 4.62 20.87
C ASN A 28 -6.38 3.93 20.39
N LEU A 29 -6.16 3.88 19.07
CA LEU A 29 -4.93 3.36 18.50
C LEU A 29 -3.86 4.43 18.62
N THR A 30 -2.84 4.15 19.44
CA THR A 30 -1.69 5.03 19.72
C THR A 30 -0.88 5.42 18.48
N MET A 31 -1.21 4.89 17.30
CA MET A 31 -0.44 5.02 16.07
C MET A 31 -1.23 5.38 14.81
N GLY A 32 -2.55 5.63 14.79
CA GLY A 32 -3.31 5.97 13.54
C GLY A 32 -2.64 7.10 12.72
N CYS A 33 -2.63 7.14 11.37
CA CYS A 33 -3.67 6.99 10.35
C CYS A 33 -3.19 6.29 9.06
N GLU A 34 -4.06 5.53 8.38
CA GLU A 34 -3.99 5.47 6.90
C GLU A 34 -5.28 5.05 6.19
N VAL A 35 -5.58 5.75 5.08
CA VAL A 35 -6.76 5.70 4.18
C VAL A 35 -8.00 6.49 4.64
N GLY A 36 -8.23 7.63 3.97
CA GLY A 36 -9.53 8.30 3.97
C GLY A 36 -9.49 9.82 3.94
N ALA A 37 -9.68 10.39 2.74
CA ALA A 37 -10.09 11.78 2.47
C ALA A 37 -9.26 12.92 3.07
N ALA A 38 -7.93 12.87 2.95
CA ALA A 38 -7.08 13.96 3.43
C ALA A 38 -7.46 15.34 2.90
N GLN A 39 -7.58 16.29 3.83
CA GLN A 39 -7.67 17.71 3.50
C GLN A 39 -6.26 18.21 3.20
N MET A 40 -5.85 18.16 1.93
CA MET A 40 -4.52 18.62 1.50
C MET A 40 -4.20 20.04 1.93
N SER A 41 -5.20 20.91 2.10
CA SER A 41 -5.04 22.27 2.63
C SER A 41 -4.50 22.32 4.06
N ALA A 42 -4.51 21.21 4.79
CA ALA A 42 -3.99 21.09 6.14
C ALA A 42 -2.54 20.58 6.18
N PHE A 43 -1.97 20.17 5.04
CA PHE A 43 -0.57 19.74 4.97
C PHE A 43 0.39 20.91 4.86
N PRO A 44 1.64 20.75 5.33
CA PRO A 44 2.72 21.67 5.03
C PRO A 44 2.83 21.89 3.51
N SER A 45 3.11 23.13 3.12
CA SER A 45 3.18 23.51 1.69
C SER A 45 4.33 22.87 0.91
N ASP A 46 5.32 22.34 1.62
CA ASP A 46 6.49 21.61 1.12
C ASP A 46 6.37 20.10 1.30
N ALA A 47 5.18 19.59 1.63
CA ALA A 47 4.98 18.16 1.78
C ALA A 47 5.03 17.45 0.42
N GLU A 48 5.82 16.39 0.33
CA GLU A 48 5.99 15.62 -0.91
C GLU A 48 5.25 14.25 -0.85
N PRO A 49 4.77 13.70 -1.98
CA PRO A 49 4.07 12.43 -2.02
C PRO A 49 5.04 11.23 -1.95
N VAL A 50 4.78 10.31 -1.02
CA VAL A 50 5.36 8.97 -1.04
C VAL A 50 4.27 7.98 -1.48
N TYR A 51 4.51 7.27 -2.58
CA TYR A 51 3.58 6.29 -3.12
C TYR A 51 3.84 4.93 -2.47
N VAL A 52 2.84 4.40 -1.78
CA VAL A 52 2.91 3.12 -1.07
C VAL A 52 2.27 2.05 -1.93
N LEU A 53 3.13 1.22 -2.52
CA LEU A 53 2.77 0.14 -3.42
C LEU A 53 2.38 -1.10 -2.60
N VAL A 54 1.08 -1.31 -2.44
CA VAL A 54 0.53 -2.49 -1.75
C VAL A 54 0.30 -3.60 -2.79
N PRO A 55 0.86 -4.81 -2.64
CA PRO A 55 0.66 -5.92 -3.56
C PRO A 55 -0.73 -6.54 -3.37
N ALA A 56 -1.78 -5.78 -3.66
CA ALA A 56 -3.17 -6.15 -3.43
C ALA A 56 -3.57 -7.46 -4.12
N PHE A 57 -2.88 -7.85 -5.19
CA PHE A 57 -3.02 -9.16 -5.84
C PHE A 57 -2.78 -10.36 -4.93
N ALA A 58 -2.03 -10.20 -3.82
CA ALA A 58 -1.82 -11.25 -2.82
C ALA A 58 -3.01 -11.38 -1.83
N GLY A 59 -4.08 -10.63 -2.03
CA GLY A 59 -5.31 -10.71 -1.24
C GLY A 59 -5.10 -10.34 0.22
N LEU A 60 -5.80 -11.02 1.14
CA LEU A 60 -5.74 -10.70 2.57
C LEU A 60 -4.38 -11.01 3.22
N SER A 61 -3.50 -11.78 2.55
CA SER A 61 -2.16 -12.08 3.08
C SER A 61 -1.29 -10.81 3.19
N ILE A 62 -1.67 -9.72 2.50
CA ILE A 62 -0.96 -8.44 2.60
C ILE A 62 -0.93 -7.89 4.03
N PHE A 63 -1.87 -8.27 4.90
CA PHE A 63 -1.91 -7.81 6.28
C PHE A 63 -0.91 -8.56 7.20
N GLY A 64 -0.10 -9.48 6.66
CA GLY A 64 0.99 -10.11 7.40
C GLY A 64 0.56 -11.14 8.45
N VAL A 65 -0.75 -11.42 8.53
CA VAL A 65 -1.31 -12.39 9.46
C VAL A 65 -1.26 -13.77 8.83
N THR A 66 -0.65 -14.75 9.52
CA THR A 66 -0.48 -16.11 8.99
C THR A 66 -1.82 -16.81 8.74
N GLN A 67 -2.83 -16.52 9.56
CA GLN A 67 -4.21 -17.00 9.36
C GLN A 67 -4.86 -16.45 8.08
N LEU A 68 -4.35 -15.34 7.54
CA LEU A 68 -4.77 -14.76 6.26
C LEU A 68 -3.87 -15.20 5.10
N GLY A 69 -2.95 -16.15 5.33
CA GLY A 69 -2.07 -16.71 4.30
C GLY A 69 -0.70 -16.05 4.20
N ALA A 70 -0.35 -15.12 5.08
CA ALA A 70 1.00 -14.54 5.11
C ALA A 70 2.05 -15.55 5.61
N THR A 71 3.31 -15.29 5.29
CA THR A 71 4.44 -16.04 5.90
C THR A 71 4.58 -15.71 7.39
N PRO A 72 5.29 -16.52 8.19
CA PRO A 72 5.59 -16.20 9.59
C PRO A 72 6.35 -14.88 9.78
N GLN A 73 7.03 -14.40 8.74
CA GLN A 73 7.76 -13.13 8.71
C GLN A 73 6.85 -11.94 8.37
N GLY A 74 5.57 -12.16 8.06
CA GLY A 74 4.62 -11.11 7.70
C GLY A 74 4.64 -10.72 6.22
N PHE A 75 5.27 -11.52 5.36
CA PHE A 75 5.24 -11.29 3.91
C PHE A 75 3.97 -11.87 3.27
N PRO A 76 3.36 -11.17 2.30
CA PRO A 76 2.25 -11.69 1.54
C PRO A 76 2.65 -12.94 0.76
N VAL A 77 1.67 -13.81 0.52
CA VAL A 77 1.81 -14.98 -0.34
C VAL A 77 0.74 -14.90 -1.41
N PHE A 78 1.19 -14.89 -2.66
CA PHE A 78 0.31 -14.99 -3.82
C PHE A 78 0.26 -16.45 -4.27
N GLU A 79 -0.93 -17.05 -4.23
CA GLU A 79 -1.16 -18.39 -4.76
C GLU A 79 -1.56 -18.30 -6.23
N TYR A 80 -0.76 -18.91 -7.10
CA TYR A 80 -1.04 -18.97 -8.53
C TYR A 80 -0.65 -20.32 -9.10
N ASN A 81 -1.56 -20.95 -9.85
CA ASN A 81 -1.37 -22.24 -10.51
C ASN A 81 -0.82 -23.35 -9.58
N GLY A 82 -1.32 -23.40 -8.34
CA GLY A 82 -0.90 -24.36 -7.32
C GLY A 82 0.48 -24.10 -6.71
N GLN A 83 1.08 -22.93 -6.98
CA GLN A 83 2.34 -22.50 -6.37
C GLN A 83 2.13 -21.30 -5.45
N ASN A 84 2.79 -21.34 -4.30
CA ASN A 84 2.84 -20.22 -3.36
C ASN A 84 4.07 -19.37 -3.67
N ILE A 85 3.83 -18.12 -4.07
CA ILE A 85 4.87 -17.14 -4.39
C ILE A 85 4.92 -16.14 -3.24
N THR A 86 6.02 -16.14 -2.49
CA THR A 86 6.22 -15.11 -1.45
C THR A 86 6.54 -13.78 -2.12
N ILE A 87 5.77 -12.75 -1.78
CA ILE A 87 5.98 -11.40 -2.29
C ILE A 87 6.87 -10.67 -1.31
N LEU A 88 8.10 -10.43 -1.74
CA LEU A 88 9.03 -9.60 -0.98
C LEU A 88 8.71 -8.14 -1.26
N ALA A 89 8.46 -7.39 -0.21
CA ALA A 89 8.26 -5.95 -0.24
C ALA A 89 9.29 -5.30 0.70
N ASP A 90 9.53 -4.00 0.54
CA ASP A 90 10.48 -3.28 1.40
C ASP A 90 10.01 -3.26 2.87
N CYS A 91 8.69 -3.15 3.06
CA CYS A 91 8.00 -3.28 4.32
C CYS A 91 7.10 -4.52 4.33
N GLY A 92 7.12 -5.24 5.45
CA GLY A 92 6.30 -6.39 5.76
C GLY A 92 5.29 -6.02 6.84
N ALA A 93 4.25 -6.83 6.99
CA ALA A 93 3.11 -6.51 7.84
C ALA A 93 3.14 -7.23 9.19
N SER A 94 2.15 -6.92 10.05
CA SER A 94 1.88 -7.62 11.31
C SER A 94 3.00 -7.56 12.37
N LEU A 95 3.48 -6.36 12.71
CA LEU A 95 4.35 -6.13 13.89
C LEU A 95 5.70 -6.87 13.86
N THR A 96 6.10 -7.45 12.73
CA THR A 96 7.37 -8.17 12.63
C THR A 96 8.52 -7.16 12.54
N LYS A 97 9.55 -7.32 13.39
CA LYS A 97 10.69 -6.39 13.49
C LYS A 97 11.50 -6.24 12.19
N THR A 98 11.29 -7.13 11.24
CA THR A 98 12.15 -7.29 10.07
C THR A 98 11.83 -6.31 8.94
N ALA A 99 10.70 -5.60 8.98
CA ALA A 99 10.18 -5.05 7.74
C ALA A 99 9.44 -3.72 7.93
N CYS A 100 10.15 -2.74 8.52
CA CYS A 100 9.76 -1.34 8.76
C CYS A 100 9.48 -1.00 10.24
N PRO A 101 10.52 -1.05 11.10
CA PRO A 101 10.41 -0.80 12.54
C PRO A 101 9.89 0.61 12.88
N ASP A 102 10.03 1.54 11.93
CA ASP A 102 9.65 2.94 12.08
C ASP A 102 8.31 3.26 11.42
N HIS A 103 7.53 2.26 10.98
CA HIS A 103 6.18 2.44 10.44
C HIS A 103 5.09 2.18 11.48
N MET A 104 3.90 2.74 11.25
CA MET A 104 2.71 2.37 12.01
C MET A 104 2.46 0.88 11.87
N THR A 105 2.06 0.25 12.97
CA THR A 105 1.84 -1.20 12.98
C THR A 105 0.40 -1.59 12.67
N LEU A 106 -0.54 -0.65 12.83
CA LEU A 106 -1.97 -0.82 12.63
C LEU A 106 -2.51 0.40 11.87
N VAL A 107 -3.47 0.17 10.99
CA VAL A 107 -4.14 1.17 10.16
C VAL A 107 -5.65 0.97 10.20
N TYR A 108 -6.40 2.07 10.18
CA TYR A 108 -7.86 2.05 10.02
C TYR A 108 -8.23 2.52 8.62
N SER A 109 -9.00 1.76 7.85
CA SER A 109 -9.47 2.15 6.52
C SER A 109 -10.93 1.73 6.28
N PRO A 110 -11.79 2.61 5.72
CA PRO A 110 -13.12 2.23 5.26
C PRO A 110 -13.13 1.13 4.20
N ALA A 111 -12.06 1.03 3.40
CA ALA A 111 -11.93 -0.07 2.45
C ALA A 111 -11.77 -1.42 3.18
N PHE A 112 -11.12 -1.43 4.34
CA PHE A 112 -10.99 -2.63 5.16
C PHE A 112 -12.30 -2.97 5.86
N THR A 113 -13.03 -1.97 6.36
CA THR A 113 -14.41 -2.18 6.84
C THR A 113 -15.27 -2.81 5.75
N ALA A 114 -15.25 -2.27 4.53
CA ALA A 114 -16.01 -2.85 3.42
C ALA A 114 -15.58 -4.29 3.07
N VAL A 115 -14.29 -4.60 3.16
CA VAL A 115 -13.77 -5.96 2.98
C VAL A 115 -14.24 -6.89 4.10
N GLU A 116 -14.20 -6.45 5.35
CA GLU A 116 -14.71 -7.21 6.50
C GLU A 116 -16.22 -7.48 6.35
N GLU A 117 -17.01 -6.45 6.03
CA GLU A 117 -18.44 -6.58 5.76
C GLU A 117 -18.73 -7.55 4.61
N HIS A 118 -17.98 -7.46 3.51
CA HIS A 118 -18.08 -8.36 2.35
C HIS A 118 -17.79 -9.82 2.74
N LEU A 119 -16.91 -10.03 3.71
CA LEU A 119 -16.57 -11.34 4.28
C LEU A 119 -17.52 -11.78 5.41
N GLY A 120 -18.53 -10.97 5.74
CA GLY A 120 -19.50 -11.25 6.80
C GLY A 120 -18.96 -11.02 8.22
N ILE A 121 -17.83 -10.33 8.36
CA ILE A 121 -17.23 -9.92 9.62
C ILE A 121 -17.83 -8.56 10.01
N LYS A 122 -18.37 -8.45 11.23
CA LYS A 122 -19.08 -7.23 11.70
C LYS A 122 -18.64 -6.72 13.07
N ASN A 123 -17.61 -7.34 13.64
CA ASN A 123 -17.10 -7.00 14.98
C ASN A 123 -15.57 -6.82 14.96
N GLY A 124 -15.00 -6.55 13.77
CA GLY A 124 -13.57 -6.59 13.52
C GLY A 124 -12.95 -7.99 13.60
N VAL A 125 -11.64 -8.06 13.32
CA VAL A 125 -10.84 -9.29 13.39
C VAL A 125 -9.65 -9.15 14.33
N PHE A 126 -9.10 -10.28 14.78
CA PHE A 126 -7.88 -10.33 15.61
C PHE A 126 -7.96 -9.56 16.94
N GLY A 127 -9.17 -9.38 17.48
CA GLY A 127 -9.41 -8.55 18.66
C GLY A 127 -9.25 -7.05 18.40
N LEU A 128 -9.10 -6.66 17.13
CA LEU A 128 -9.13 -5.29 16.67
C LEU A 128 -10.57 -4.86 16.38
N PRO A 129 -10.86 -3.56 16.52
CA PRO A 129 -12.06 -2.93 15.98
C PRO A 129 -12.31 -3.21 14.50
N GLU A 130 -13.57 -3.06 14.07
CA GLU A 130 -13.92 -3.06 12.65
C GLU A 130 -13.16 -1.94 11.90
N GLY A 131 -12.71 -2.25 10.69
CA GLY A 131 -11.90 -1.38 9.84
C GLY A 131 -10.44 -1.24 10.26
N VAL A 132 -10.04 -1.79 11.40
CA VAL A 132 -8.65 -1.73 11.91
C VAL A 132 -7.92 -3.03 11.59
N LEU A 133 -6.91 -2.95 10.74
CA LEU A 133 -6.03 -4.08 10.38
C LEU A 133 -4.56 -3.71 10.59
N PRO A 134 -3.66 -4.69 10.68
CA PRO A 134 -2.23 -4.42 10.55
C PRO A 134 -1.94 -3.66 9.26
N THR A 135 -0.95 -2.77 9.28
CA THR A 135 -0.46 -2.09 8.07
C THR A 135 -0.09 -3.14 7.02
N PRO A 136 -0.59 -3.04 5.78
CA PRO A 136 -0.26 -4.01 4.76
C PRO A 136 1.22 -3.95 4.39
N ALA A 137 1.80 -5.06 3.92
CA ALA A 137 3.14 -5.07 3.36
C ALA A 137 3.17 -4.20 2.09
N HIS A 138 4.26 -3.49 1.86
CA HIS A 138 4.34 -2.51 0.78
C HIS A 138 5.78 -2.16 0.39
N SER A 139 5.92 -1.65 -0.83
CA SER A 139 7.14 -0.98 -1.30
C SER A 139 6.88 0.51 -1.49
N HIS A 140 7.94 1.30 -1.53
CA HIS A 140 7.83 2.74 -1.73
C HIS A 140 8.29 3.18 -3.09
N LEU A 141 7.59 4.16 -3.64
CA LEU A 141 7.99 4.91 -4.82
C LEU A 141 7.92 6.40 -4.49
N VAL A 142 9.00 7.14 -4.78
CA VAL A 142 9.07 8.59 -4.55
C VAL A 142 9.53 9.30 -5.82
N THR A 143 9.16 10.56 -5.95
CA THR A 143 9.45 11.42 -7.11
C THR A 143 10.55 12.44 -6.84
N PHE A 144 11.17 12.38 -5.67
CA PHE A 144 12.12 13.38 -5.17
C PHE A 144 13.35 12.73 -4.55
N ALA A 145 14.40 13.52 -4.34
CA ALA A 145 15.60 13.15 -3.61
C ALA A 145 15.97 14.31 -2.69
N THR A 146 16.19 14.03 -1.40
CA THR A 146 16.53 15.06 -0.41
C THR A 146 17.36 14.49 0.73
N ASN A 147 18.43 15.21 1.11
CA ASN A 147 19.22 14.90 2.30
C ASN A 147 18.73 15.68 3.54
N GLN A 148 17.65 16.45 3.42
CA GLN A 148 17.02 17.19 4.51
C GLN A 148 15.74 16.48 4.94
N SER A 149 15.38 16.61 6.21
CA SER A 149 14.08 16.13 6.66
C SER A 149 12.99 17.01 6.07
N ILE A 150 12.12 16.43 5.24
CA ILE A 150 10.98 17.13 4.62
C ILE A 150 9.67 16.49 5.09
N PRO A 151 8.57 17.27 5.17
CA PRO A 151 7.26 16.69 5.35
C PRO A 151 6.86 15.84 4.14
N TRP A 152 6.03 14.84 4.37
CA TRP A 152 5.48 14.00 3.30
C TRP A 152 4.14 13.42 3.69
N TYR A 153 3.39 13.03 2.66
CA TYR A 153 2.11 12.36 2.79
C TYR A 153 2.09 11.09 1.95
N LEU A 154 1.18 10.17 2.29
CA LEU A 154 1.04 8.91 1.57
C LEU A 154 -0.01 8.95 0.47
N VAL A 155 0.34 8.26 -0.62
CA VAL A 155 -0.56 7.89 -1.69
C VAL A 155 -0.56 6.37 -1.79
N ILE A 156 -1.62 5.74 -1.30
CA ILE A 156 -1.80 4.30 -1.38
C ILE A 156 -2.10 3.89 -2.82
N VAL A 157 -1.26 3.01 -3.35
CA VAL A 157 -1.41 2.39 -4.66
C VAL A 157 -1.68 0.90 -4.45
N LEU A 158 -2.90 0.46 -4.76
CA LEU A 158 -3.25 -0.95 -4.76
C LEU A 158 -2.82 -1.58 -6.09
N VAL A 159 -1.81 -2.44 -6.05
CA VAL A 159 -1.28 -3.13 -7.22
C VAL A 159 -2.04 -4.45 -7.41
N PHE A 160 -2.79 -4.54 -8.50
CA PHE A 160 -3.57 -5.74 -8.83
C PHE A 160 -2.92 -6.62 -9.89
N ASP A 161 -2.01 -6.09 -10.69
CA ASP A 161 -1.24 -6.89 -11.64
C ASP A 161 0.08 -7.37 -11.01
N PRO A 162 0.24 -8.69 -10.77
CA PRO A 162 1.48 -9.24 -10.21
C PRO A 162 2.69 -9.08 -11.13
N ASN A 163 2.49 -8.87 -12.44
CA ASN A 163 3.58 -8.76 -13.42
C ASN A 163 4.36 -7.44 -13.31
N ILE A 164 3.84 -6.46 -12.58
CA ILE A 164 4.45 -5.12 -12.48
C ILE A 164 4.94 -4.78 -11.08
N PHE A 165 4.84 -5.71 -10.12
CA PHE A 165 5.39 -5.51 -8.79
C PHE A 165 6.90 -5.82 -8.80
N PRO A 166 7.77 -4.83 -8.51
CA PRO A 166 9.21 -5.01 -8.63
C PRO A 166 9.73 -5.95 -7.55
N ASN A 167 10.70 -6.79 -7.93
CA ASN A 167 11.50 -7.51 -6.95
C ASN A 167 12.37 -6.49 -6.18
N PRO A 168 12.34 -6.48 -4.83
CA PRO A 168 13.05 -5.46 -4.06
C PRO A 168 14.58 -5.58 -4.14
N VAL A 169 15.10 -6.76 -4.50
CA VAL A 169 16.55 -7.01 -4.65
C VAL A 169 17.05 -6.56 -6.02
N THR A 170 16.30 -6.84 -7.09
CA THR A 170 16.76 -6.58 -8.47
C THR A 170 16.17 -5.33 -9.09
N GLY A 171 15.08 -4.80 -8.55
CA GLY A 171 14.30 -3.69 -9.13
C GLY A 171 13.57 -4.05 -10.44
N GLN A 172 13.57 -5.34 -10.81
CA GLN A 172 12.97 -5.84 -12.04
C GLN A 172 11.67 -6.58 -11.76
N CYS A 173 10.77 -6.56 -12.74
CA CYS A 173 9.54 -7.31 -12.71
C CYS A 173 9.63 -8.52 -13.64
N THR A 174 8.91 -9.58 -13.29
CA THR A 174 8.81 -10.80 -14.07
C THR A 174 7.35 -11.09 -14.39
N GLN A 175 7.13 -11.77 -15.51
CA GLN A 175 5.79 -12.25 -15.81
C GLN A 175 5.47 -13.45 -14.90
N ILE A 176 4.54 -13.26 -13.98
CA ILE A 176 4.01 -14.29 -13.06
C ILE A 176 2.71 -14.87 -13.64
N VAL A 177 1.85 -14.00 -14.20
CA VAL A 177 0.53 -14.35 -14.71
C VAL A 177 0.46 -14.04 -16.22
N PRO A 178 -0.22 -14.87 -17.04
CA PRO A 178 -0.48 -14.57 -18.43
C PRO A 178 -1.13 -13.19 -18.61
N SER A 179 -0.72 -12.49 -19.65
CA SER A 179 -1.17 -11.13 -19.95
C SER A 179 -1.50 -11.04 -21.43
N ASN A 180 -2.42 -10.14 -21.77
CA ASN A 180 -2.80 -9.81 -23.14
C ASN A 180 -1.90 -8.71 -23.74
N LEU A 181 -0.98 -8.15 -22.94
CA LEU A 181 0.00 -7.17 -23.37
C LEU A 181 1.19 -7.87 -24.03
N SER A 182 1.79 -7.22 -25.03
CA SER A 182 3.01 -7.73 -25.69
C SER A 182 4.23 -7.72 -24.77
N ASN A 183 4.26 -6.82 -23.80
CA ASN A 183 5.25 -6.75 -22.74
C ASN A 183 4.57 -6.62 -21.37
N PRO A 184 4.30 -7.75 -20.69
CA PRO A 184 3.57 -7.78 -19.41
C PRO A 184 4.26 -7.04 -18.26
N THR A 185 5.57 -6.79 -18.37
CA THR A 185 6.37 -6.14 -17.32
C THR A 185 6.72 -4.69 -17.67
N ALA A 186 6.18 -4.14 -18.76
CA ALA A 186 6.53 -2.80 -19.26
C ALA A 186 6.30 -1.68 -18.23
N ASN A 187 5.27 -1.83 -17.40
CA ASN A 187 4.91 -0.86 -16.37
C ASN A 187 5.43 -1.27 -14.98
N CYS A 188 6.57 -1.98 -14.93
CA CYS A 188 7.23 -2.32 -13.67
C CYS A 188 7.35 -1.08 -12.77
N LEU A 189 6.82 -1.15 -11.54
CA LEU A 189 6.62 0.01 -10.65
C LEU A 189 7.92 0.47 -9.96
N ASN A 190 8.97 0.71 -10.75
CA ASN A 190 10.26 1.24 -10.33
C ASN A 190 10.43 2.73 -10.67
N SER A 191 9.40 3.37 -11.23
CA SER A 191 9.40 4.78 -11.59
C SER A 191 7.98 5.36 -11.57
N TYR A 192 7.88 6.67 -11.38
CA TYR A 192 6.59 7.36 -11.38
C TYR A 192 5.89 7.32 -12.74
N SER A 193 6.63 7.39 -13.85
CA SER A 193 6.05 7.23 -15.19
C SER A 193 5.45 5.83 -15.41
N ALA A 194 6.04 4.79 -14.81
CA ALA A 194 5.46 3.46 -14.83
C ALA A 194 4.15 3.38 -14.02
N LEU A 195 4.07 4.11 -12.90
CA LEU A 195 2.82 4.24 -12.14
C LEU A 195 1.73 4.96 -12.95
N GLU A 196 2.06 6.07 -13.63
CA GLU A 196 1.13 6.79 -14.50
C GLU A 196 0.61 5.88 -15.62
N ALA A 197 1.50 5.10 -16.24
CA ALA A 197 1.12 4.14 -17.28
C ALA A 197 0.26 2.99 -16.73
N ALA A 198 0.64 2.41 -15.59
CA ALA A 198 -0.10 1.32 -14.95
C ALA A 198 -1.52 1.75 -14.56
N PHE A 199 -1.70 3.00 -14.11
CA PHE A 199 -3.01 3.54 -13.74
C PHE A 199 -3.97 3.68 -14.94
N ALA A 200 -3.44 3.70 -16.16
CA ALA A 200 -4.23 3.78 -17.40
C ALA A 200 -4.24 2.46 -18.20
N THR A 201 -3.55 1.42 -17.72
CA THR A 201 -3.36 0.17 -18.49
C THR A 201 -4.31 -0.91 -17.98
N HIS A 202 -5.09 -1.47 -18.91
CA HIS A 202 -5.90 -2.65 -18.66
C HIS A 202 -5.12 -3.92 -19.01
N ASP A 203 -5.05 -4.88 -18.08
CA ASP A 203 -4.41 -6.18 -18.31
C ASP A 203 -5.31 -7.33 -17.84
N SER A 204 -5.45 -8.35 -18.69
CA SER A 204 -6.09 -9.62 -18.36
C SER A 204 -5.47 -10.34 -17.16
N ALA A 205 -4.18 -10.10 -16.88
CA ALA A 205 -3.47 -10.62 -15.71
C ALA A 205 -4.15 -10.19 -14.40
N VAL A 206 -4.73 -8.99 -14.36
CA VAL A 206 -5.48 -8.46 -13.20
C VAL A 206 -6.64 -9.38 -12.88
N SER A 207 -7.56 -9.60 -13.82
CA SER A 207 -8.71 -10.48 -13.59
C SER A 207 -8.30 -11.92 -13.28
N THR A 208 -7.25 -12.41 -13.95
CA THR A 208 -6.73 -13.77 -13.79
C THR A 208 -6.15 -14.01 -12.39
N ALA A 209 -5.41 -13.04 -11.86
CA ALA A 209 -4.82 -13.11 -10.53
C ALA A 209 -5.85 -12.91 -9.40
N ASN A 210 -6.93 -12.17 -9.66
CA ASN A 210 -7.76 -11.60 -8.59
C ASN A 210 -9.20 -12.11 -8.50
N THR A 211 -9.64 -13.03 -9.35
CA THR A 211 -11.06 -13.47 -9.38
C THR A 211 -11.60 -13.90 -7.99
N ASN A 212 -10.75 -14.50 -7.15
CA ASN A 212 -11.10 -14.92 -5.78
C ASN A 212 -10.59 -13.99 -4.68
N ASN A 213 -10.07 -12.82 -5.03
CA ASN A 213 -9.48 -11.87 -4.09
C ASN A 213 -10.58 -10.95 -3.49
N PRO A 214 -10.83 -10.99 -2.16
CA PRO A 214 -11.87 -10.17 -1.53
C PRO A 214 -11.67 -8.66 -1.71
N ILE A 215 -10.42 -8.18 -1.72
CA ILE A 215 -10.10 -6.76 -1.90
C ILE A 215 -10.53 -6.32 -3.30
N TRP A 216 -10.17 -7.11 -4.32
CA TRP A 216 -10.52 -6.84 -5.71
C TRP A 216 -12.05 -6.86 -5.94
N GLN A 217 -12.74 -7.85 -5.37
CA GLN A 217 -14.20 -7.97 -5.46
C GLN A 217 -14.91 -6.79 -4.80
N THR A 218 -14.44 -6.36 -3.62
CA THR A 218 -14.99 -5.22 -2.88
C THR A 218 -14.88 -3.92 -3.68
N LEU A 219 -13.82 -3.76 -4.47
CA LEU A 219 -13.63 -2.60 -5.36
C LEU A 219 -14.34 -2.73 -6.71
N GLY A 220 -15.25 -3.69 -6.87
CA GLY A 220 -16.04 -3.85 -8.09
C GLY A 220 -15.30 -4.53 -9.24
N GLY A 221 -14.19 -5.22 -8.95
CA GLY A 221 -13.42 -5.97 -9.94
C GLY A 221 -12.71 -5.10 -10.97
N PRO A 222 -11.82 -4.17 -10.54
CA PRO A 222 -11.11 -3.30 -11.47
C PRO A 222 -10.27 -4.09 -12.47
N THR A 223 -10.14 -3.58 -13.70
CA THR A 223 -9.34 -4.20 -14.77
C THR A 223 -8.02 -3.49 -15.04
N LEU A 224 -7.77 -2.38 -14.32
CA LEU A 224 -6.53 -1.62 -14.37
C LEU A 224 -5.43 -2.32 -13.56
N GLN A 225 -4.17 -2.17 -13.98
CA GLN A 225 -3.03 -2.78 -13.30
C GLN A 225 -2.86 -2.28 -11.86
N VAL A 226 -3.20 -1.00 -11.61
CA VAL A 226 -3.23 -0.41 -10.27
C VAL A 226 -4.53 0.37 -10.05
N VAL A 227 -4.90 0.52 -8.78
CA VAL A 227 -5.97 1.42 -8.33
C VAL A 227 -5.42 2.32 -7.23
N VAL A 228 -5.67 3.62 -7.36
CA VAL A 228 -5.37 4.59 -6.31
C VAL A 228 -6.70 5.09 -5.76
N PRO A 229 -7.07 4.73 -4.51
CA PRO A 229 -8.34 5.14 -3.93
C PRO A 229 -8.55 6.65 -3.98
N GLY A 230 -9.73 7.09 -4.39
CA GLY A 230 -10.10 8.51 -4.48
C GLY A 230 -9.64 9.22 -5.76
N ILE A 231 -8.93 8.52 -6.66
CA ILE A 231 -8.43 9.05 -7.94
C ILE A 231 -9.16 8.37 -9.09
N THR A 232 -9.51 9.15 -10.12
CA THR A 232 -10.17 8.65 -11.33
C THR A 232 -9.40 8.93 -12.63
N SER A 233 -8.34 9.75 -12.58
CA SER A 233 -7.50 10.05 -13.73
C SER A 233 -6.02 10.21 -13.36
N VAL A 234 -5.13 9.96 -14.34
CA VAL A 234 -3.66 10.14 -14.18
C VAL A 234 -3.31 11.55 -13.74
N SER A 235 -4.01 12.57 -14.25
CA SER A 235 -3.77 13.98 -13.90
C SER A 235 -3.98 14.30 -12.41
N GLN A 236 -4.70 13.44 -11.69
CA GLN A 236 -4.95 13.59 -10.27
C GLN A 236 -3.82 12.96 -9.42
N LEU A 237 -2.98 12.06 -9.97
CA LEU A 237 -1.93 11.36 -9.20
C LEU A 237 -0.97 12.31 -8.49
N SER A 238 -0.48 13.35 -9.18
CA SER A 238 0.47 14.32 -8.63
C SER A 238 -0.13 15.28 -7.60
N SER A 239 -1.45 15.28 -7.46
CA SER A 239 -2.20 16.12 -6.51
C SER A 239 -3.07 15.28 -5.60
N ALA A 240 -2.86 13.97 -5.56
CA ALA A 240 -3.66 13.11 -4.73
C ALA A 240 -3.01 12.95 -3.38
N SER A 241 -3.83 13.05 -2.35
CA SER A 241 -3.53 12.49 -1.05
C SER A 241 -4.74 11.70 -0.61
N ASN A 242 -4.54 10.39 -0.42
CA ASN A 242 -5.57 9.51 0.11
C ASN A 242 -5.23 9.04 1.54
N SER A 243 -4.22 9.65 2.16
CA SER A 243 -3.81 9.39 3.53
C SER A 243 -3.70 10.68 4.35
N ASN A 244 -4.19 10.64 5.58
CA ASN A 244 -4.06 11.73 6.56
C ASN A 244 -2.71 11.72 7.29
N MET A 245 -1.81 10.82 6.91
CA MET A 245 -0.54 10.64 7.59
C MET A 245 0.46 11.69 7.13
N LEU A 246 0.95 12.47 8.10
CA LEU A 246 2.04 13.40 7.92
C LEU A 246 3.20 12.98 8.82
N LEU A 247 4.38 12.81 8.21
CA LEU A 247 5.64 12.60 8.92
C LEU A 247 6.73 13.43 8.26
N TYR A 248 7.90 13.44 8.91
CA TYR A 248 9.11 14.04 8.39
C TYR A 248 10.16 12.96 8.19
N PHE A 249 10.70 12.86 6.98
CA PHE A 249 11.80 11.94 6.67
C PHE A 249 12.88 12.60 5.83
N SER A 250 14.06 12.01 5.90
CA SER A 250 15.18 12.28 5.00
C SER A 250 15.53 11.00 4.23
N ASP A 251 15.90 11.13 2.97
CA ASP A 251 16.50 10.06 2.16
C ASP A 251 17.98 10.39 1.90
N PRO A 252 18.90 10.02 2.81
CA PRO A 252 20.30 10.31 2.61
C PRO A 252 20.79 9.60 1.34
N ALA A 253 21.70 10.22 0.58
CA ALA A 253 22.32 9.62 -0.60
C ALA A 253 23.27 8.46 -0.20
N VAL A 254 22.72 7.39 0.36
CA VAL A 254 23.43 6.22 0.84
C VAL A 254 22.92 5.03 0.04
N TYR A 255 23.86 4.34 -0.61
CA TYR A 255 23.59 3.08 -1.27
C TYR A 255 23.04 2.09 -0.22
N PRO A 256 21.85 1.50 -0.43
CA PRO A 256 21.16 0.64 0.55
C PRO A 256 21.83 -0.73 0.74
N TYR A 257 22.91 -1.02 0.00
CA TYR A 257 23.68 -2.25 0.13
C TYR A 257 25.14 -1.89 0.39
N PRO A 258 25.71 -2.22 1.57
CA PRO A 258 27.14 -2.48 1.64
C PRO A 258 27.44 -3.73 0.80
N PHE A 259 28.56 -3.70 0.07
CA PHE A 259 29.17 -4.88 -0.55
C PHE A 259 29.45 -5.98 0.47
#